data_AF-A0A834A7B6-F1
#
_entry.id   AF-A0A834A7B6-F1
#
_cell.length_a   1.000
_cell.length_b   1.000
_cell.length_c   1.000
_cell.angle_alpha   90.00
_cell.angle_beta   90.00
_cell.angle_gamma   90.00
#
_symmetry.space_group_name_H-M   'P 1'
#
loop_
_entity.id
_entity.type
_entity.pdbx_description
1 polymer ?
#
loop_
_entity_poly.entity_id
_entity_poly.type
_entity_poly.pdbx_seq_one_letter_code
_entity_poly.pdbx_strand_id
1 'polypeptide(L)'
;MAVKFLVVLAVAVGLPFLALVYWFAPCSKMGKIMRGPFMKFVAHAASFTIFLGLLVMNAADRFEGTKLLPNETSTDNAKQLFRMKTSCFSWMEMLIISWVIGMIWAECKEIWTQGPKEYLFELWNMLDFGMLAIFAASFIARFMAFWHASKAQSIIDANDTLKDLTKVTLGDNVKYYNLARINWDPADPQIISEGLYAIAVVLSFSRIAYILPANESFGPLQISLGRTVKDIFKFMVIFIMVFVAFMIGMFNLYSYYIGAKQNEAFTTVEESFKTLFWAIFGLSEVKSVVINCNHKFIENIGYVLYGVYNVTMVIVLLNMLIAMINSSFQEIEGDADVEWKFARAKLWFSYFEEGRTLPVPFNLVPSPKSLFYLILKLKKWTSELFRGHKKGFQEDAEMNKRNEEKKFGILGSQEDLSKLSFDRKQLGHSKQSSIRSSEDFQLNSFNNPPRQYQKIMKRLIKRYVLKAQMDKESDEVNEGELKEIKQDISSLRYELLEEKTQNSEDLAELIRKLGEKLSMEPNQEESNR
;
A
#
# COMPACT_ATOMS: atom_id res chain seq x y z
N MET A 1 -23.53 -16.41 9.38
CA MET A 1 -23.13 -14.98 9.34
C MET A 1 -23.24 -14.34 10.72
N ALA A 2 -24.42 -14.31 11.36
CA ALA A 2 -24.64 -13.68 12.67
C ALA A 2 -23.65 -14.13 13.78
N VAL A 3 -23.37 -15.43 13.90
CA VAL A 3 -22.41 -15.95 14.90
C VAL A 3 -20.99 -15.42 14.67
N LYS A 4 -20.56 -15.28 13.41
CA LYS A 4 -19.23 -14.72 13.08
C LYS A 4 -19.14 -13.24 13.43
N PHE A 5 -20.20 -12.48 13.17
CA PHE A 5 -20.29 -11.07 13.58
C PHE A 5 -20.33 -10.90 15.11
N LEU A 6 -21.06 -11.76 15.81
CA LEU A 6 -21.12 -11.75 17.27
C LEU A 6 -19.73 -12.00 17.89
N VAL A 7 -18.96 -12.93 17.32
CA VAL A 7 -17.57 -13.20 17.74
C VAL A 7 -16.67 -11.99 17.49
N VAL A 8 -16.75 -11.35 16.32
CA VAL A 8 -15.98 -10.14 16.02
C VAL A 8 -16.34 -9.00 16.98
N LEU A 9 -17.62 -8.80 17.26
CA LEU A 9 -18.11 -7.79 18.20
C LEU A 9 -17.60 -8.07 19.63
N ALA A 10 -17.68 -9.33 20.09
CA ALA A 10 -17.17 -9.74 21.40
C ALA A 10 -15.65 -9.51 21.53
N VAL A 11 -14.88 -9.77 20.46
CA VAL A 11 -13.44 -9.49 20.43
C VAL A 11 -13.15 -7.99 20.43
N ALA A 12 -13.96 -7.19 19.72
CA ALA A 12 -13.81 -5.74 19.69
C ALA A 12 -14.04 -5.11 21.07
N VAL A 13 -15.11 -5.51 21.76
CA VAL A 13 -15.41 -5.04 23.12
C VAL A 13 -14.36 -5.56 24.13
N GLY A 14 -13.92 -6.81 23.98
CA GLY A 14 -12.93 -7.43 24.87
C GLY A 14 -11.47 -7.05 24.61
N LEU A 15 -11.20 -6.17 23.63
CA LEU A 15 -9.85 -5.88 23.16
C LEU A 15 -8.88 -5.33 24.24
N PRO A 16 -9.30 -4.43 25.16
CA PRO A 16 -8.45 -4.00 26.26
C PRO A 16 -8.05 -5.15 27.21
N PHE A 17 -8.99 -6.05 27.49
CA PHE A 17 -8.74 -7.22 28.34
C PHE A 17 -7.79 -8.21 27.67
N LEU A 18 -7.99 -8.48 26.37
CA LEU A 18 -7.12 -9.36 25.59
C LEU A 18 -5.69 -8.84 25.50
N ALA A 19 -5.52 -7.53 25.31
CA ALA A 19 -4.20 -6.88 25.31
C ALA A 19 -3.51 -7.00 26.67
N LEU A 20 -4.24 -6.79 27.77
CA LEU A 20 -3.72 -6.88 29.13
C LEU A 20 -3.28 -8.32 29.47
N VAL A 21 -4.10 -9.32 29.14
CA VAL A 21 -3.77 -10.75 29.34
C VAL A 21 -2.52 -11.15 28.55
N TYR A 22 -2.40 -10.68 27.31
CA TYR A 22 -1.22 -10.96 26.48
C TYR A 22 0.05 -10.32 27.06
N TRP A 23 -0.06 -9.14 27.65
CA TRP A 23 1.07 -8.43 28.25
C TRP A 23 1.57 -9.11 29.53
N PHE A 24 0.67 -9.46 30.45
CA PHE A 24 1.04 -10.12 31.72
C PHE A 24 1.40 -11.60 31.54
N ALA A 25 0.68 -12.34 30.70
CA ALA A 25 0.81 -13.79 30.58
C ALA A 25 0.76 -14.24 29.11
N PRO A 26 1.81 -13.96 28.30
CA PRO A 26 1.82 -14.28 26.87
C PRO A 26 1.77 -15.79 26.58
N CYS A 27 2.14 -16.64 27.55
CA CYS A 27 2.10 -18.10 27.43
C CYS A 27 0.75 -18.72 27.87
N SER A 28 -0.20 -17.92 28.34
CA SER A 28 -1.55 -18.36 28.71
C SER A 28 -2.31 -18.94 27.50
N LYS A 29 -3.34 -19.76 27.75
CA LYS A 29 -4.24 -20.29 26.71
C LYS A 29 -4.80 -19.16 25.84
N MET A 30 -5.22 -18.04 26.44
CA MET A 30 -5.67 -16.85 25.71
C MET A 30 -4.54 -16.16 24.93
N GLY A 31 -3.32 -16.12 25.49
CA GLY A 31 -2.15 -15.58 24.80
C GLY A 31 -1.79 -16.36 23.53
N LYS A 32 -1.90 -17.70 23.57
CA LYS A 32 -1.72 -18.56 22.40
C LYS A 32 -2.82 -18.33 21.34
N ILE A 33 -4.07 -18.12 21.76
CA ILE A 33 -5.18 -17.78 20.85
C ILE A 33 -4.92 -16.44 20.15
N MET A 34 -4.46 -15.41 20.87
CA MET A 34 -4.13 -14.09 20.31
C MET A 34 -2.96 -14.10 19.31
N ARG A 35 -2.07 -15.11 19.37
CA ARG A 35 -1.03 -15.30 18.35
C ARG A 35 -1.56 -15.86 17.04
N GLY A 36 -2.79 -16.37 17.02
CA GLY A 36 -3.45 -16.86 15.81
C GLY A 36 -3.61 -15.74 14.76
N PRO A 37 -3.27 -15.96 13.48
CA PRO A 37 -3.34 -14.93 12.43
C PRO A 37 -4.74 -14.31 12.30
N PHE A 38 -5.79 -15.13 12.39
CA PHE A 38 -7.17 -14.66 12.37
C PHE A 38 -7.48 -13.72 13.54
N MET A 39 -7.03 -14.06 14.76
CA MET A 39 -7.26 -13.22 15.93
C MET A 39 -6.50 -11.89 15.85
N LYS A 40 -5.27 -11.89 15.30
CA LYS A 40 -4.53 -10.66 15.02
C LYS A 40 -5.33 -9.78 14.06
N PHE A 41 -5.78 -10.33 12.93
CA PHE A 41 -6.57 -9.59 11.95
C PHE A 41 -7.83 -8.96 12.57
N VAL A 42 -8.62 -9.75 13.30
CA VAL A 42 -9.84 -9.25 13.95
C VAL A 42 -9.52 -8.18 15.00
N ALA A 43 -8.46 -8.34 15.78
CA ALA A 43 -8.05 -7.34 16.77
C ALA A 43 -7.60 -6.03 16.13
N HIS A 44 -6.80 -6.07 15.06
CA HIS A 44 -6.39 -4.87 14.32
C HIS A 44 -7.58 -4.17 13.66
N ALA A 45 -8.48 -4.93 13.02
CA ALA A 45 -9.70 -4.40 12.43
C ALA A 45 -10.61 -3.75 13.49
N ALA A 46 -10.82 -4.42 14.63
CA ALA A 46 -11.64 -3.90 15.72
C ALA A 46 -11.05 -2.64 16.38
N SER A 47 -9.74 -2.59 16.59
CA SER A 47 -9.06 -1.38 17.06
C SER A 47 -9.30 -0.21 16.11
N PHE A 48 -9.21 -0.46 14.80
CA PHE A 48 -9.41 0.55 13.79
C PHE A 48 -10.87 1.03 13.72
N THR A 49 -11.87 0.15 13.87
CA THR A 49 -13.27 0.57 13.96
C THR A 49 -13.56 1.36 15.24
N ILE A 50 -12.93 1.01 16.37
CA ILE A 50 -13.00 1.80 17.61
C ILE A 50 -12.39 3.19 17.38
N PHE A 51 -11.26 3.30 16.68
CA PHE A 51 -10.66 4.58 16.32
C PHE A 51 -11.60 5.47 15.50
N LEU A 52 -12.24 4.91 14.47
CA LEU A 52 -13.27 5.65 13.70
C LEU A 52 -14.45 6.06 14.59
N GLY A 53 -14.88 5.18 15.50
CA GLY A 53 -15.90 5.51 16.51
C GLY A 53 -15.48 6.67 17.41
N LEU A 54 -14.23 6.72 17.87
CA LEU A 54 -13.70 7.83 18.67
C LEU A 54 -13.69 9.15 17.89
N LEU A 55 -13.36 9.13 16.59
CA LEU A 55 -13.44 10.32 15.74
C LEU A 55 -14.87 10.86 15.64
N VAL A 56 -15.86 9.97 15.46
CA VAL A 56 -17.29 10.33 15.42
C VAL A 56 -17.75 10.87 16.78
N MET A 57 -17.38 10.20 17.87
CA MET A 57 -17.74 10.62 19.23
C MET A 57 -17.12 11.98 19.60
N ASN A 58 -15.90 12.29 19.15
CA ASN A 58 -15.29 13.60 19.35
C ASN A 58 -16.06 14.73 18.62
N ALA A 59 -16.82 14.41 17.58
CA ALA A 59 -17.69 15.36 16.89
C ALA A 59 -19.13 15.38 17.44
N ALA A 60 -19.53 14.37 18.21
CA ALA A 60 -20.92 14.13 18.62
C ALA A 60 -21.53 15.26 19.45
N ASP A 61 -20.74 15.92 20.32
CA ASP A 61 -21.18 17.05 21.14
C ASP A 61 -21.71 18.24 20.31
N ARG A 62 -21.44 18.27 18.99
CA ARG A 62 -21.84 19.33 18.07
C ARG A 62 -22.92 18.90 17.08
N PHE A 63 -23.51 17.70 17.19
CA PHE A 63 -24.50 17.19 16.24
C PHE A 63 -25.81 17.99 16.23
N GLU A 64 -26.23 18.53 17.38
CA GLU A 64 -27.40 19.42 17.48
C GLU A 64 -27.07 20.89 17.14
N GLY A 65 -25.82 21.18 16.77
CA GLY A 65 -25.31 22.53 16.56
C GLY A 65 -24.63 23.14 17.79
N THR A 66 -23.92 24.24 17.59
CA THR A 66 -23.18 24.94 18.66
C THR A 66 -24.07 25.97 19.37
N LYS A 67 -24.06 25.98 20.71
CA LYS A 67 -24.85 26.91 21.53
C LYS A 67 -24.37 28.37 21.47
N LEU A 68 -23.11 28.60 21.13
CA LEU A 68 -22.49 29.93 21.05
C LEU A 68 -22.40 30.38 19.60
N LEU A 69 -22.74 31.64 19.34
CA LEU A 69 -22.54 32.24 18.02
C LEU A 69 -21.06 32.55 17.79
N PRO A 70 -20.57 32.58 16.53
CA PRO A 70 -19.15 32.82 16.23
C PRO A 70 -18.61 34.20 16.66
N ASN A 71 -19.49 35.17 16.92
CA ASN A 71 -19.17 36.52 17.38
C ASN A 71 -19.12 36.66 18.92
N GLU A 72 -19.64 35.68 19.66
CA GLU A 72 -19.73 35.73 21.11
C GLU A 72 -18.55 35.01 21.77
N THR A 73 -18.13 35.49 22.94
CA THR A 73 -17.13 34.84 23.78
C THR A 73 -17.76 34.46 25.11
N SER A 74 -17.49 33.23 25.56
CA SER A 74 -17.99 32.71 26.83
C SER A 74 -16.86 32.07 27.61
N THR A 75 -16.53 32.65 28.76
CA THR A 75 -15.50 32.18 29.68
C THR A 75 -16.13 31.75 30.99
N ASP A 76 -15.60 30.69 31.60
CA ASP A 76 -16.13 30.17 32.87
C ASP A 76 -15.58 30.97 34.06
N ASN A 77 -14.36 31.51 33.91
CA ASN A 77 -13.69 32.37 34.86
C ASN A 77 -13.43 33.76 34.26
N ALA A 78 -13.70 34.82 35.02
CA ALA A 78 -13.46 36.21 34.62
C ALA A 78 -11.98 36.54 34.31
N LYS A 79 -11.03 35.72 34.80
CA LYS A 79 -9.59 35.83 34.51
C LYS A 79 -9.10 34.99 33.32
N GLN A 80 -9.92 34.06 32.82
CA GLN A 80 -9.51 33.12 31.78
C GLN A 80 -9.72 33.72 30.39
N LEU A 81 -8.70 33.64 29.54
CA LEU A 81 -8.80 33.98 28.12
C LEU A 81 -9.71 33.00 27.39
N PHE A 82 -10.54 33.53 26.50
CA PHE A 82 -11.40 32.70 25.64
C PHE A 82 -10.62 31.60 24.90
N ARG A 83 -9.42 31.91 24.40
CA ARG A 83 -8.59 30.95 23.67
C ARG A 83 -8.12 29.76 24.50
N MET A 84 -7.90 29.96 25.80
CA MET A 84 -7.50 28.87 26.71
C MET A 84 -8.60 27.82 26.84
N LYS A 85 -9.87 28.21 26.74
CA LYS A 85 -11.01 27.29 26.75
C LYS A 85 -11.14 26.50 25.44
N THR A 86 -10.92 27.16 24.30
CA THR A 86 -11.13 26.55 22.96
C THR A 86 -9.98 25.65 22.49
N SER A 87 -8.74 25.94 22.92
CA SER A 87 -7.54 25.22 22.47
C SER A 87 -7.06 24.15 23.46
N CYS A 88 -7.78 23.94 24.58
CA CYS A 88 -7.45 22.87 25.53
C CYS A 88 -7.76 21.49 24.94
N PHE A 89 -6.91 20.51 25.23
CA PHE A 89 -7.10 19.13 24.78
C PHE A 89 -8.19 18.43 25.59
N SER A 90 -9.17 17.85 24.89
CA SER A 90 -10.17 17.00 25.53
C SER A 90 -9.60 15.60 25.80
N TRP A 91 -10.22 14.84 26.70
CA TRP A 91 -9.86 13.44 26.93
C TRP A 91 -9.99 12.59 25.66
N MET A 92 -10.97 12.89 24.80
CA MET A 92 -11.17 12.22 23.52
C MET A 92 -10.01 12.52 22.55
N GLU A 93 -9.57 13.77 22.47
CA GLU A 93 -8.41 14.16 21.65
C GLU A 93 -7.13 13.46 22.14
N MET A 94 -6.91 13.37 23.45
CA MET A 94 -5.75 12.66 24.01
C MET A 94 -5.75 11.16 23.66
N LEU A 95 -6.92 10.52 23.64
CA LEU A 95 -7.06 9.15 23.16
C LEU A 95 -6.74 9.05 21.67
N ILE A 96 -7.30 9.92 20.83
CA ILE A 96 -7.03 9.93 19.38
C ILE A 96 -5.52 10.13 19.11
N ILE A 97 -4.86 11.05 19.81
CA ILE A 97 -3.41 11.28 19.70
C ILE A 97 -2.63 9.99 20.03
N SER A 98 -3.00 9.29 21.12
CA SER A 98 -2.38 8.01 21.48
C SER A 98 -2.53 6.95 20.38
N TRP A 99 -3.70 6.86 19.74
CA TRP A 99 -3.91 5.98 18.58
C TRP A 99 -3.05 6.37 17.39
N VAL A 100 -2.99 7.66 17.05
CA VAL A 100 -2.18 8.14 15.92
C VAL A 100 -0.69 7.86 16.14
N ILE A 101 -0.17 8.07 17.35
CA ILE A 101 1.23 7.70 17.69
C ILE A 101 1.44 6.19 17.54
N GLY A 102 0.47 5.37 17.97
CA GLY A 102 0.54 3.92 17.80
C GLY A 102 0.51 3.46 16.34
N MET A 103 -0.23 4.16 15.47
CA MET A 103 -0.22 3.91 14.02
C MET A 103 1.09 4.35 13.37
N ILE A 104 1.61 5.54 13.70
CA ILE A 104 2.92 6.01 13.23
C ILE A 104 4.01 5.02 13.61
N TRP A 105 4.00 4.52 14.85
CA TRP A 105 4.97 3.51 15.30
C TRP A 105 4.84 2.19 14.55
N ALA A 106 3.63 1.78 14.17
CA ALA A 106 3.41 0.59 13.35
C ALA A 106 3.98 0.76 11.94
N GLU A 107 3.73 1.89 11.29
CA GLU A 107 4.28 2.21 9.97
C GLU A 107 5.81 2.31 9.99
N CYS A 108 6.40 2.94 11.01
CA CYS A 108 7.86 3.00 11.15
C CYS A 108 8.48 1.60 11.22
N LYS A 109 7.83 0.64 11.90
CA LYS A 109 8.29 -0.75 11.92
C LYS A 109 8.16 -1.42 10.55
N GLU A 110 7.07 -1.15 9.83
CA GLU A 110 6.86 -1.68 8.49
C GLU A 110 7.93 -1.23 7.50
N ILE A 111 8.18 0.08 7.45
CA ILE A 111 9.21 0.70 6.61
C ILE A 111 10.60 0.14 6.95
N TRP A 112 10.88 -0.09 8.24
CA TRP A 112 12.14 -0.68 8.67
C TRP A 112 12.33 -2.13 8.19
N THR A 113 11.25 -2.92 8.15
CA THR A 113 11.31 -4.34 7.74
C THR A 113 11.33 -4.53 6.22
N GLN A 114 10.54 -3.76 5.47
CA GLN A 114 10.42 -3.91 4.02
C GLN A 114 11.47 -3.09 3.25
N GLY A 115 11.94 -2.00 3.86
CA GLY A 115 12.79 -1.00 3.22
C GLY A 115 11.98 0.04 2.41
N PRO A 116 12.54 1.24 2.17
CA PRO A 116 11.78 2.35 1.59
C PRO A 116 11.29 2.12 0.15
N LYS A 117 12.04 1.36 -0.66
CA LYS A 117 11.69 1.13 -2.06
C LYS A 117 10.41 0.33 -2.19
N GLU A 118 10.35 -0.84 -1.54
CA GLU A 118 9.19 -1.73 -1.58
C GLU A 118 7.95 -1.04 -0.99
N TYR A 119 8.14 -0.29 0.11
CA TYR A 119 7.05 0.44 0.76
C TYR A 119 6.39 1.47 -0.17
N LEU A 120 7.19 2.25 -0.92
CA LEU A 120 6.67 3.31 -1.80
C LEU A 120 6.03 2.78 -3.09
N PHE A 121 6.30 1.53 -3.50
CA PHE A 121 5.65 0.93 -4.67
C PHE A 121 4.16 0.64 -4.44
N GLU A 122 3.74 0.45 -3.19
CA GLU A 122 2.34 0.20 -2.84
C GLU A 122 1.62 1.53 -2.56
N LEU A 123 0.76 1.96 -3.50
CA LEU A 123 0.01 3.23 -3.42
C LEU A 123 -0.81 3.40 -2.13
N TRP A 124 -1.29 2.28 -1.61
CA TRP A 124 -2.01 2.18 -0.36
C TRP A 124 -1.13 2.62 0.83
N ASN A 125 0.12 2.15 0.89
CA ASN A 125 1.08 2.54 1.94
C ASN A 125 1.40 4.04 1.89
N MET A 126 1.48 4.61 0.68
CA MET A 126 1.66 6.06 0.51
C MET A 126 0.45 6.86 1.03
N LEU A 127 -0.78 6.36 0.83
CA LEU A 127 -2.00 6.97 1.38
C LEU A 127 -1.99 6.92 2.91
N ASP A 128 -1.61 5.79 3.51
CA ASP A 128 -1.51 5.63 4.97
C ASP A 128 -0.45 6.57 5.56
N PHE A 129 0.73 6.65 4.95
CA PHE A 129 1.77 7.61 5.34
C PHE A 129 1.29 9.06 5.26
N GLY A 130 0.62 9.43 4.16
CA GLY A 130 0.07 10.78 3.97
C GLY A 130 -1.01 11.12 4.99
N MET A 131 -1.93 10.20 5.27
CA MET A 131 -2.99 10.37 6.28
C MET A 131 -2.39 10.60 7.68
N LEU A 132 -1.40 9.80 8.08
CA LEU A 132 -0.75 9.94 9.37
C LEU A 132 0.08 11.23 9.48
N ALA A 133 0.74 11.64 8.39
CA ALA A 133 1.45 12.91 8.33
C ALA A 133 0.51 14.12 8.50
N ILE A 134 -0.68 14.09 7.89
CA ILE A 134 -1.69 15.14 8.03
C ILE A 134 -2.25 15.17 9.46
N PHE A 135 -2.52 14.03 10.09
CA PHE A 135 -2.89 13.98 11.51
C PHE A 135 -1.80 14.58 12.40
N ALA A 136 -0.54 14.21 12.19
CA ALA A 136 0.58 14.75 12.95
C ALA A 136 0.70 16.27 12.79
N ALA A 137 0.61 16.78 11.55
CA ALA A 137 0.64 18.22 11.27
C ALA A 137 -0.52 18.97 11.94
N SER A 138 -1.74 18.42 11.91
CA SER A 138 -2.90 18.99 12.57
C SER A 138 -2.71 19.09 14.10
N PHE A 139 -2.22 18.02 14.75
CA PHE A 139 -1.97 18.04 16.19
C PHE A 139 -0.80 18.95 16.59
N ILE A 140 0.24 19.07 15.76
CA ILE A 140 1.33 20.03 15.96
C ILE A 140 0.78 21.46 15.90
N ALA A 141 -0.04 21.79 14.90
CA ALA A 141 -0.68 23.10 14.80
C ALA A 141 -1.59 23.40 16.01
N ARG A 142 -2.35 22.40 16.48
CA ARG A 142 -3.17 22.52 17.70
C ARG A 142 -2.34 22.75 18.96
N PHE A 143 -1.23 22.02 19.09
CA PHE A 143 -0.29 22.17 20.19
C PHE A 143 0.35 23.57 20.20
N MET A 144 0.72 24.10 19.02
CA MET A 144 1.22 25.47 18.90
C MET A 144 0.17 26.51 19.30
N ALA A 145 -1.10 26.34 18.89
CA ALA A 145 -2.20 27.20 19.30
C ALA A 145 -2.42 27.17 20.83
N PHE A 146 -2.37 25.98 21.44
CA PHE A 146 -2.44 25.80 22.89
C PHE A 146 -1.26 26.45 23.60
N TRP A 147 -0.03 26.28 23.11
CA TRP A 147 1.18 26.87 23.69
C TRP A 147 1.11 28.40 23.71
N HIS A 148 0.68 29.02 22.60
CA HIS A 148 0.50 30.47 22.50
C HIS A 148 -0.58 30.98 23.47
N ALA A 149 -1.72 30.28 23.55
CA ALA A 149 -2.80 30.64 24.48
C ALA A 149 -2.36 30.49 25.95
N SER A 150 -1.62 29.43 26.29
CA SER A 150 -1.10 29.18 27.63
C SER A 150 -0.06 30.25 28.03
N LYS A 151 0.82 30.64 27.11
CA LYS A 151 1.77 31.74 27.33
C LYS A 151 1.04 33.07 27.58
N ALA A 152 -0.01 33.37 26.81
CA ALA A 152 -0.82 34.57 27.01
C ALA A 152 -1.55 34.55 28.37
N GLN A 153 -2.11 33.39 28.76
CA GLN A 153 -2.76 33.23 30.06
C GLN A 153 -1.76 33.42 31.22
N SER A 154 -0.56 32.85 31.11
CA SER A 154 0.49 33.01 32.14
C SER A 154 0.91 34.47 32.34
N ILE A 155 0.87 35.31 31.31
CA ILE A 155 1.18 36.75 31.42
C ILE A 155 0.10 37.48 32.21
N ILE A 156 -1.17 37.10 32.03
CA ILE A 156 -2.30 37.66 32.78
C ILE A 156 -2.25 37.21 34.24
N ASP A 157 -2.01 35.91 34.47
CA ASP A 157 -1.99 35.33 35.81
C ASP A 157 -0.84 35.88 36.66
N ALA A 158 0.28 36.27 36.04
CA ALA A 158 1.39 36.95 36.71
C ALA A 158 1.06 38.39 37.16
N ASN A 159 -0.02 38.98 36.67
CA ASN A 159 -0.40 40.36 36.96
C ASN A 159 -1.55 40.40 37.97
N ASP A 160 -1.21 40.45 39.26
CA ASP A 160 -2.16 40.36 40.39
C ASP A 160 -3.26 41.44 40.41
N THR A 161 -3.08 42.54 39.67
CA THR A 161 -4.02 43.66 39.61
C THR A 161 -5.27 43.38 38.76
N LEU A 162 -5.26 42.35 37.90
CA LEU A 162 -6.35 42.05 36.97
C LEU A 162 -7.35 41.05 37.56
N LYS A 163 -8.49 41.53 38.08
CA LYS A 163 -9.58 40.66 38.58
C LYS A 163 -10.63 40.31 37.52
N ASP A 164 -10.79 41.15 36.51
CA ASP A 164 -11.82 41.01 35.47
C ASP A 164 -11.28 41.51 34.12
N LEU A 165 -11.17 40.62 33.12
CA LEU A 165 -10.62 40.94 31.79
C LEU A 165 -11.48 41.96 31.03
N THR A 166 -12.77 42.06 31.35
CA THR A 166 -13.73 42.87 30.58
C THR A 166 -13.63 44.37 30.89
N LYS A 167 -13.02 44.74 32.02
CA LYS A 167 -12.98 46.13 32.53
C LYS A 167 -11.68 46.86 32.26
N VAL A 168 -10.66 46.17 31.75
CA VAL A 168 -9.31 46.72 31.56
C VAL A 168 -8.91 46.62 30.09
N THR A 169 -8.24 47.64 29.57
CA THR A 169 -7.62 47.60 28.24
C THR A 169 -6.40 46.69 28.27
N LEU A 170 -6.55 45.44 27.79
CA LEU A 170 -5.45 44.51 27.61
C LEU A 170 -4.46 45.04 26.55
N GLY A 171 -3.17 44.76 26.72
CA GLY A 171 -2.16 45.04 25.69
C GLY A 171 -2.45 44.26 24.40
N ASP A 172 -2.08 44.84 23.26
CA ASP A 172 -2.48 44.35 21.92
C ASP A 172 -2.13 42.88 21.68
N ASN A 173 -0.97 42.42 22.17
CA ASN A 173 -0.51 41.03 22.04
C ASN A 173 -1.38 40.01 22.81
N VAL A 174 -2.05 40.44 23.88
CA VAL A 174 -2.88 39.55 24.72
C VAL A 174 -4.36 39.67 24.32
N LYS A 175 -4.78 40.85 23.84
CA LYS A 175 -6.14 41.13 23.37
C LYS A 175 -6.59 40.15 22.29
N TYR A 176 -5.71 39.77 21.37
CA TYR A 176 -5.98 38.81 20.30
C TYR A 176 -6.56 37.48 20.83
N TYR A 177 -6.00 36.95 21.92
CA TYR A 177 -6.41 35.68 22.51
C TYR A 177 -7.76 35.73 23.25
N ASN A 178 -8.39 36.91 23.34
CA ASN A 178 -9.74 37.08 23.85
C ASN A 178 -10.77 37.36 22.74
N LEU A 179 -10.36 37.41 21.47
CA LEU A 179 -11.26 37.69 20.35
C LEU A 179 -12.13 36.47 19.99
N ALA A 180 -13.35 36.76 19.54
CA ALA A 180 -14.25 35.78 18.95
C ALA A 180 -13.77 35.29 17.58
N ARG A 181 -14.31 34.16 17.11
CA ARG A 181 -13.83 33.42 15.93
C ARG A 181 -13.79 34.23 14.64
N ILE A 182 -14.72 35.17 14.46
CA ILE A 182 -14.80 36.02 13.25
C ILE A 182 -13.56 36.90 13.08
N ASN A 183 -12.94 37.31 14.19
CA ASN A 183 -11.82 38.26 14.19
C ASN A 183 -10.46 37.56 14.34
N TRP A 184 -10.39 36.25 14.10
CA TRP A 184 -9.13 35.51 14.11
C TRP A 184 -8.35 35.77 12.82
N ASP A 185 -7.03 35.70 12.92
CA ASP A 185 -6.17 35.84 11.75
C ASP A 185 -6.46 34.71 10.75
N PRO A 186 -6.53 34.97 9.43
CA PRO A 186 -6.81 33.94 8.44
C PRO A 186 -5.80 32.77 8.44
N ALA A 187 -4.57 33.03 8.88
CA ALA A 187 -3.49 32.05 8.99
C ALA A 187 -3.31 31.49 10.42
N ASP A 188 -4.32 31.66 11.27
CA ASP A 188 -4.26 31.21 12.66
C ASP A 188 -4.08 29.67 12.75
N PRO A 189 -3.16 29.18 13.61
CA PRO A 189 -2.81 27.75 13.68
C PRO A 189 -3.98 26.84 14.09
N GLN A 190 -4.99 27.36 14.79
CA GLN A 190 -6.18 26.58 15.13
C GLN A 190 -7.04 26.30 13.89
N ILE A 191 -7.21 27.28 13.01
CA ILE A 191 -8.00 27.12 11.77
C ILE A 191 -7.31 26.11 10.85
N ILE A 192 -5.98 26.23 10.72
CA ILE A 192 -5.16 25.28 9.95
C ILE A 192 -5.28 23.86 10.54
N SER A 193 -5.21 23.74 11.88
CA SER A 193 -5.39 22.47 12.57
C SER A 193 -6.74 21.84 12.27
N GLU A 194 -7.84 22.60 12.37
CA GLU A 194 -9.20 22.13 12.09
C GLU A 194 -9.37 21.70 10.61
N GLY A 195 -8.82 22.46 9.67
CA GLY A 195 -8.83 22.12 8.23
C GLY A 195 -8.08 20.83 7.92
N LEU A 196 -6.84 20.69 8.41
CA LEU A 196 -6.05 19.47 8.23
C LEU A 196 -6.67 18.27 8.95
N TYR A 197 -7.25 18.48 10.14
CA TYR A 197 -7.95 17.43 10.88
C TYR A 197 -9.13 16.87 10.07
N ALA A 198 -9.93 17.75 9.45
CA ALA A 198 -11.06 17.33 8.63
C ALA A 198 -10.62 16.46 7.43
N ILE A 199 -9.54 16.85 6.74
CA ILE A 199 -8.96 16.06 5.64
C ILE A 199 -8.48 14.70 6.17
N ALA A 200 -7.79 14.69 7.31
CA ALA A 200 -7.29 13.46 7.92
C ALA A 200 -8.43 12.50 8.33
N VAL A 201 -9.55 13.02 8.84
CA VAL A 201 -10.75 12.22 9.15
C VAL A 201 -11.27 11.53 7.89
N VAL A 202 -11.42 12.24 6.76
CA VAL A 202 -11.89 11.63 5.50
C VAL A 202 -10.93 10.53 5.01
N LEU A 203 -9.63 10.81 5.01
CA LEU A 203 -8.61 9.81 4.64
C LEU A 203 -8.58 8.62 5.60
N SER A 204 -8.90 8.84 6.89
CA SER A 204 -8.99 7.73 7.83
C SER A 204 -10.13 6.78 7.47
N PHE A 205 -11.31 7.27 7.06
CA PHE A 205 -12.42 6.40 6.64
C PHE A 205 -12.12 5.61 5.37
N SER A 206 -11.35 6.16 4.42
CA SER A 206 -10.99 5.44 3.19
C SER A 206 -10.13 4.20 3.47
N ARG A 207 -9.39 4.16 4.59
CA ARG A 207 -8.58 3.02 5.03
C ARG A 207 -9.41 1.75 5.32
N ILE A 208 -10.74 1.85 5.48
CA ILE A 208 -11.58 0.64 5.62
C ILE A 208 -11.46 -0.30 4.41
N ALA A 209 -11.05 0.23 3.25
CA ALA A 209 -10.74 -0.54 2.06
C ALA A 209 -9.69 -1.64 2.30
N TYR A 210 -8.78 -1.53 3.26
CA TYR A 210 -7.82 -2.61 3.54
C TYR A 210 -8.45 -3.89 4.13
N ILE A 211 -9.62 -3.76 4.75
CA ILE A 211 -10.32 -4.86 5.42
C ILE A 211 -11.28 -5.57 4.47
N LEU A 212 -11.80 -4.85 3.47
CA LEU A 212 -12.76 -5.34 2.48
C LEU A 212 -12.32 -6.60 1.70
N PRO A 213 -11.04 -6.82 1.31
CA PRO A 213 -10.60 -8.01 0.58
C PRO A 213 -10.74 -9.31 1.37
N ALA A 214 -10.87 -9.22 2.70
CA ALA A 214 -11.09 -10.39 3.54
C ALA A 214 -12.47 -11.02 3.32
N ASN A 215 -13.44 -10.26 2.82
CA ASN A 215 -14.78 -10.76 2.52
C ASN A 215 -14.87 -11.31 1.09
N GLU A 216 -15.61 -12.40 0.93
CA GLU A 216 -15.83 -13.05 -0.36
C GLU A 216 -16.67 -12.20 -1.31
N SER A 217 -17.69 -11.51 -0.81
CA SER A 217 -18.58 -10.70 -1.65
C SER A 217 -17.97 -9.35 -2.05
N PHE A 218 -17.15 -8.74 -1.17
CA PHE A 218 -16.60 -7.40 -1.42
C PHE A 218 -15.19 -7.42 -2.03
N GLY A 219 -14.46 -8.52 -1.88
CA GLY A 219 -13.08 -8.62 -2.34
C GLY A 219 -12.90 -8.48 -3.85
N PRO A 220 -13.56 -9.32 -4.69
CA PRO A 220 -13.48 -9.20 -6.14
C PRO A 220 -13.90 -7.82 -6.65
N LEU A 221 -14.97 -7.26 -6.09
CA LEU A 221 -15.49 -5.92 -6.43
C LEU A 221 -14.46 -4.81 -6.15
N GLN A 222 -13.73 -4.90 -5.04
CA GLN A 222 -12.70 -3.91 -4.72
C GLN A 222 -11.49 -4.03 -5.65
N ILE A 223 -11.07 -5.26 -5.98
CA ILE A 223 -9.91 -5.49 -6.85
C ILE A 223 -10.20 -5.00 -8.27
N SER A 224 -11.40 -5.26 -8.80
CA SER A 224 -11.80 -4.75 -10.11
C SER A 224 -11.86 -3.21 -10.10
N LEU A 225 -12.44 -2.59 -9.07
CA LEU A 225 -12.46 -1.13 -8.93
C LEU A 225 -11.05 -0.52 -8.87
N GLY A 226 -10.13 -1.12 -8.10
CA GLY A 226 -8.76 -0.65 -8.01
C GLY A 226 -8.01 -0.69 -9.36
N ARG A 227 -8.37 -1.62 -10.25
CA ARG A 227 -7.79 -1.72 -11.59
C ARG A 227 -8.43 -0.76 -12.58
N THR A 228 -9.76 -0.63 -12.58
CA THR A 228 -10.44 0.36 -13.44
C THR A 228 -9.96 1.78 -13.15
N VAL A 229 -9.68 2.11 -11.87
CA VAL A 229 -9.07 3.40 -11.50
C VAL A 229 -7.71 3.63 -12.17
N LYS A 230 -6.87 2.60 -12.33
CA LYS A 230 -5.58 2.74 -13.05
C LYS A 230 -5.78 3.05 -14.53
N ASP A 231 -6.82 2.51 -15.15
CA ASP A 231 -7.16 2.82 -16.54
C ASP A 231 -7.79 4.21 -16.68
N ILE A 232 -8.61 4.63 -15.72
CA ILE A 232 -9.16 6.01 -15.65
C ILE A 232 -8.03 7.04 -15.66
N PHE A 233 -6.93 6.81 -14.94
CA PHE A 233 -5.79 7.74 -14.92
C PHE A 233 -5.18 7.98 -16.31
N LYS A 234 -5.15 6.97 -17.20
CA LYS A 234 -4.65 7.13 -18.58
C LYS A 234 -5.55 8.10 -19.35
N PHE A 235 -6.87 7.98 -19.19
CA PHE A 235 -7.84 8.87 -19.84
C PHE A 235 -7.86 10.28 -19.23
N MET A 236 -7.66 10.41 -17.92
CA MET A 236 -7.60 11.70 -17.23
C MET A 236 -6.52 12.64 -17.80
N VAL A 237 -5.49 12.11 -18.47
CA VAL A 237 -4.48 12.94 -19.16
C VAL A 237 -5.11 13.77 -20.29
N ILE A 238 -5.95 13.15 -21.13
CA ILE A 238 -6.66 13.85 -22.22
C ILE A 238 -7.66 14.83 -21.63
N PHE A 239 -8.37 14.42 -20.58
CA PHE A 239 -9.32 15.27 -19.86
C PHE A 239 -8.67 16.55 -19.33
N ILE A 240 -7.53 16.43 -18.63
CA ILE A 240 -6.80 17.57 -18.06
C ILE A 240 -6.27 18.50 -19.17
N MET A 241 -5.79 17.93 -20.28
CA MET A 241 -5.30 18.73 -21.42
C MET A 241 -6.40 19.60 -22.03
N VAL A 242 -7.59 19.04 -22.27
CA VAL A 242 -8.74 19.80 -22.78
C VAL A 242 -9.20 20.83 -21.73
N PHE A 243 -9.30 20.43 -20.46
CA PHE A 243 -9.70 21.31 -19.37
C PHE A 243 -8.80 22.54 -19.25
N VAL A 244 -7.47 22.35 -19.25
CA VAL A 244 -6.49 23.45 -19.16
C VAL A 244 -6.55 24.36 -20.40
N ALA A 245 -6.75 23.81 -21.59
CA ALA A 245 -6.88 24.60 -22.81
C ALA A 245 -8.07 25.58 -22.75
N PHE A 246 -9.24 25.09 -22.32
CA PHE A 246 -10.42 25.94 -22.14
C PHE A 246 -10.29 26.90 -20.95
N MET A 247 -9.66 26.47 -19.85
CA MET A 247 -9.38 27.33 -18.70
C MET A 247 -8.54 28.55 -19.09
N ILE A 248 -7.43 28.33 -19.79
CA ILE A 248 -6.56 29.42 -20.25
C ILE A 248 -7.29 30.26 -21.30
N GLY A 249 -8.07 29.65 -22.20
CA GLY A 249 -8.87 30.37 -23.20
C GLY A 249 -9.89 31.32 -22.56
N MET A 250 -10.64 30.86 -21.57
CA MET A 250 -11.62 31.67 -20.84
C MET A 250 -10.96 32.73 -19.96
N PHE A 251 -9.86 32.40 -19.27
CA PHE A 251 -9.07 33.37 -18.51
C PHE A 251 -8.55 34.49 -19.41
N ASN A 252 -7.94 34.17 -20.55
CA ASN A 252 -7.42 35.18 -21.48
C ASN A 252 -8.53 36.07 -22.04
N LEU A 253 -9.73 35.54 -22.26
CA LEU A 253 -10.88 36.30 -22.73
C LEU A 253 -11.41 37.30 -21.68
N TYR A 254 -11.49 36.89 -20.42
CA TYR A 254 -12.16 37.63 -19.35
C TYR A 254 -11.23 38.36 -18.37
N SER A 255 -9.91 38.14 -18.43
CA SER A 255 -8.91 38.74 -17.53
C SER A 255 -9.01 40.27 -17.45
N TYR A 256 -9.29 40.96 -18.56
CA TYR A 256 -9.42 42.41 -18.64
C TYR A 256 -10.75 42.97 -18.11
N TYR A 257 -11.71 42.11 -17.76
CA TYR A 257 -13.07 42.49 -17.36
C TYR A 257 -13.29 42.43 -15.84
N ILE A 258 -12.22 42.53 -15.05
CA ILE A 258 -12.31 42.62 -13.60
C ILE A 258 -13.16 43.84 -13.19
N GLY A 259 -14.16 43.64 -12.32
CA GLY A 259 -15.10 44.68 -11.89
C GLY A 259 -16.23 45.02 -12.90
N ALA A 260 -16.17 44.49 -14.12
CA ALA A 260 -17.21 44.69 -15.15
C ALA A 260 -18.20 43.52 -15.25
N LYS A 261 -18.08 42.51 -14.39
CA LYS A 261 -18.95 41.31 -14.34
C LYS A 261 -19.72 41.27 -13.03
N GLN A 262 -20.87 40.58 -13.03
CA GLN A 262 -21.69 40.38 -11.84
C GLN A 262 -21.05 39.37 -10.86
N ASN A 263 -20.29 38.42 -11.40
CA ASN A 263 -19.63 37.35 -10.66
C ASN A 263 -18.11 37.42 -10.92
N GLU A 264 -17.30 36.96 -9.97
CA GLU A 264 -15.82 36.93 -10.08
C GLU A 264 -15.29 35.86 -11.05
N ALA A 265 -16.19 35.11 -11.69
CA ALA A 265 -15.87 34.03 -12.61
C ALA A 265 -14.99 34.46 -13.80
N PHE A 266 -13.98 33.64 -14.09
CA PHE A 266 -13.04 33.78 -15.22
C PHE A 266 -12.07 34.97 -15.16
N THR A 267 -12.03 35.71 -14.05
CA THR A 267 -11.16 36.90 -13.91
C THR A 267 -9.72 36.53 -13.54
N THR A 268 -9.55 35.57 -12.64
CA THR A 268 -8.26 34.99 -12.24
C THR A 268 -8.16 33.54 -12.69
N VAL A 269 -6.95 33.00 -12.72
CA VAL A 269 -6.74 31.58 -13.08
C VAL A 269 -7.44 30.66 -12.07
N GLU A 270 -7.41 31.00 -10.78
CA GLU A 270 -8.06 30.21 -9.72
C GLU A 270 -9.60 30.22 -9.85
N GLU A 271 -10.21 31.39 -10.07
CA GLU A 271 -11.67 31.47 -10.24
C GLU A 271 -12.11 30.85 -11.57
N SER A 272 -11.29 30.95 -12.62
CA SER A 272 -11.52 30.21 -13.89
C SER A 272 -11.51 28.71 -13.68
N PHE A 273 -10.56 28.21 -12.87
CA PHE A 273 -10.50 26.79 -12.51
C PHE A 273 -11.75 26.36 -11.75
N LYS A 274 -12.16 27.10 -10.71
CA LYS A 274 -13.35 26.79 -9.90
C LYS A 274 -14.61 26.72 -10.74
N THR A 275 -14.86 27.72 -11.59
CA THR A 275 -16.09 27.79 -12.39
C THR A 275 -16.16 26.66 -13.41
N LEU A 276 -15.08 26.37 -14.14
CA LEU A 276 -15.05 25.25 -15.09
C LEU A 276 -15.12 23.89 -14.40
N PHE A 277 -14.48 23.74 -13.24
CA PHE A 277 -14.55 22.51 -12.46
C PHE A 277 -16.00 22.21 -12.05
N TRP A 278 -16.69 23.18 -11.46
CA TRP A 278 -18.09 23.02 -11.06
C TRP A 278 -19.06 22.90 -12.25
N ALA A 279 -18.69 23.41 -13.43
CA ALA A 279 -19.47 23.24 -14.65
C ALA A 279 -19.55 21.78 -15.11
N ILE A 280 -18.54 20.95 -14.87
CA ILE A 280 -18.57 19.50 -15.18
C ILE A 280 -19.73 18.81 -14.47
N PHE A 281 -20.06 19.27 -13.25
CA PHE A 281 -21.15 18.75 -12.42
C PHE A 281 -22.48 19.50 -12.60
N GLY A 282 -22.54 20.48 -13.51
CA GLY A 282 -23.74 21.29 -13.75
C GLY A 282 -24.07 22.30 -12.66
N LEU A 283 -23.13 22.59 -11.74
CA LEU A 283 -23.33 23.55 -10.63
C LEU A 283 -22.90 24.98 -10.98
N SER A 284 -22.30 25.18 -12.16
CA SER A 284 -21.88 26.51 -12.62
C SER A 284 -23.02 27.27 -13.29
N GLU A 285 -23.20 28.53 -12.91
CA GLU A 285 -24.24 29.40 -13.46
C GLU A 285 -23.88 29.93 -14.85
N VAL A 286 -24.85 29.95 -15.76
CA VAL A 286 -24.70 30.57 -17.09
C VAL A 286 -24.47 32.09 -17.00
N LYS A 287 -24.95 32.73 -15.92
CA LYS A 287 -24.74 34.16 -15.63
C LYS A 287 -23.25 34.52 -15.41
N SER A 288 -22.39 33.53 -15.17
CA SER A 288 -20.94 33.73 -15.03
C SER A 288 -20.26 34.28 -16.31
N VAL A 289 -20.91 34.16 -17.47
CA VAL A 289 -20.40 34.59 -18.78
C VAL A 289 -20.84 36.03 -19.12
N VAL A 290 -21.92 36.51 -18.48
CA VAL A 290 -22.50 37.84 -18.72
C VAL A 290 -21.56 38.93 -18.23
N ILE A 291 -21.40 39.97 -19.04
CA ILE A 291 -20.63 41.17 -18.73
C ILE A 291 -21.60 42.36 -18.65
N ASN A 292 -21.39 43.26 -17.70
CA ASN A 292 -22.19 44.49 -17.57
C ASN A 292 -21.77 45.59 -18.58
N CYS A 293 -20.81 45.31 -19.47
CA CYS A 293 -20.37 46.22 -20.53
C CYS A 293 -21.08 45.92 -21.85
N ASN A 294 -21.23 46.92 -22.72
CA ASN A 294 -21.83 46.77 -24.06
C ASN A 294 -21.00 45.92 -25.05
N HIS A 295 -19.95 45.22 -24.60
CA HIS A 295 -19.07 44.38 -25.42
C HIS A 295 -19.72 43.02 -25.73
N LYS A 296 -20.86 43.05 -26.43
CA LYS A 296 -21.67 41.88 -26.79
C LYS A 296 -20.90 40.83 -27.60
N PHE A 297 -19.88 41.24 -28.36
CA PHE A 297 -19.02 40.30 -29.10
C PHE A 297 -18.29 39.35 -28.15
N ILE A 298 -17.67 39.87 -27.08
CA ILE A 298 -16.92 39.07 -26.12
C ILE A 298 -17.86 38.17 -25.31
N GLU A 299 -19.03 38.69 -24.94
CA GLU A 299 -20.08 37.89 -24.30
C GLU A 299 -20.51 36.70 -25.19
N ASN A 300 -20.77 36.95 -26.49
CA ASN A 300 -21.12 35.89 -27.44
C ASN A 300 -19.99 34.86 -27.59
N ILE A 301 -18.72 35.28 -27.71
CA ILE A 301 -17.58 34.37 -27.77
C ILE A 301 -17.47 33.55 -26.49
N GLY A 302 -17.71 34.15 -25.32
CA GLY A 302 -17.76 33.45 -24.05
C GLY A 302 -18.86 32.41 -23.98
N TYR A 303 -20.07 32.71 -24.46
CA TYR A 303 -21.15 31.73 -24.54
C TYR A 303 -20.80 30.56 -25.45
N VAL A 304 -20.18 30.84 -26.59
CA VAL A 304 -19.75 29.80 -27.54
C VAL A 304 -18.67 28.93 -26.92
N LEU A 305 -17.61 29.52 -26.35
CA LEU A 305 -16.53 28.75 -25.71
C LEU A 305 -17.03 27.91 -24.53
N TYR A 306 -17.87 28.48 -23.67
CA TYR A 306 -18.45 27.78 -22.53
C TYR A 306 -19.43 26.68 -22.97
N GLY A 307 -20.21 26.91 -24.03
CA GLY A 307 -21.10 25.92 -24.62
C GLY A 307 -20.33 24.75 -25.24
N VAL A 308 -19.31 25.04 -26.06
CA VAL A 308 -18.43 24.03 -26.66
C VAL A 308 -17.71 23.23 -25.58
N TYR A 309 -17.20 23.90 -24.54
CA TYR A 309 -16.60 23.24 -23.38
C TYR A 309 -17.56 22.22 -22.76
N ASN A 310 -18.81 22.60 -22.47
CA ASN A 310 -19.78 21.67 -21.87
C ASN A 310 -20.12 20.50 -22.81
N VAL A 311 -20.27 20.74 -24.11
CA VAL A 311 -20.50 19.66 -25.09
C VAL A 311 -19.30 18.70 -25.11
N THR A 312 -18.07 19.21 -25.20
CA THR A 312 -16.87 18.37 -25.25
C THR A 312 -16.64 17.63 -23.93
N MET A 313 -16.72 18.31 -22.79
CA MET A 313 -16.39 17.72 -21.48
C MET A 313 -17.50 16.78 -20.98
N VAL A 314 -18.76 17.23 -21.01
CA VAL A 314 -19.88 16.49 -20.42
C VAL A 314 -20.46 15.48 -21.40
N ILE A 315 -20.64 15.82 -22.68
CA ILE A 315 -21.30 14.90 -23.62
C ILE A 315 -20.28 13.93 -24.23
N VAL A 316 -19.10 14.40 -24.63
CA VAL A 316 -18.12 13.52 -25.29
C VAL A 316 -17.25 12.81 -24.26
N LEU A 317 -16.48 13.54 -23.45
CA LEU A 317 -15.47 12.92 -22.59
C LEU A 317 -16.07 12.11 -21.43
N LEU A 318 -17.16 12.56 -20.80
CA LEU A 318 -17.80 11.79 -19.73
C LEU A 318 -18.41 10.47 -20.26
N ASN A 319 -19.09 10.52 -21.41
CA ASN A 319 -19.68 9.31 -22.01
C ASN A 319 -18.61 8.33 -22.49
N MET A 320 -17.50 8.84 -23.02
CA MET A 320 -16.34 8.00 -23.36
C MET A 320 -15.69 7.40 -22.12
N LEU A 321 -15.57 8.15 -21.02
CA LEU A 321 -15.06 7.63 -19.75
C LEU A 321 -15.95 6.49 -19.22
N ILE A 322 -17.27 6.64 -19.26
CA ILE A 322 -18.23 5.60 -18.84
C ILE A 322 -18.08 4.35 -19.71
N ALA A 323 -18.00 4.51 -21.04
CA ALA A 323 -17.82 3.39 -21.97
C ALA A 323 -16.50 2.64 -21.70
N MET A 324 -15.41 3.37 -21.48
CA MET A 324 -14.10 2.81 -21.17
C MET A 324 -14.09 2.07 -19.82
N ILE A 325 -14.72 2.61 -18.78
CA ILE A 325 -14.85 1.94 -17.48
C ILE A 325 -15.62 0.63 -17.62
N ASN A 326 -16.71 0.61 -18.39
CA ASN A 326 -17.51 -0.61 -18.60
C ASN A 326 -16.72 -1.68 -19.37
N SER A 327 -16.01 -1.30 -20.42
CA SER A 327 -15.15 -2.21 -21.20
C SER A 327 -14.02 -2.79 -20.35
N SER A 328 -13.32 -1.94 -19.58
CA SER A 328 -12.25 -2.34 -18.67
C SER A 328 -12.78 -3.25 -17.55
N PHE A 329 -13.95 -2.92 -16.97
CA PHE A 329 -14.56 -3.75 -15.93
C PHE A 329 -14.88 -5.16 -16.42
N GLN A 330 -15.45 -5.30 -17.62
CA GLN A 330 -15.78 -6.60 -18.21
C GLN A 330 -14.53 -7.45 -18.51
N GLU A 331 -13.45 -6.84 -18.98
CA GLU A 331 -12.17 -7.53 -19.20
C GLU A 331 -11.56 -8.03 -17.89
N ILE A 332 -11.62 -7.21 -16.83
CA ILE A 332 -11.02 -7.52 -15.52
C ILE A 332 -11.86 -8.54 -14.73
N GLU A 333 -13.18 -8.60 -14.94
CA GLU A 333 -14.07 -9.51 -14.20
C GLU A 333 -13.73 -11.00 -14.42
N GLY A 334 -13.22 -11.36 -15.61
CA GLY A 334 -12.87 -12.75 -15.95
C GLY A 334 -11.82 -13.39 -15.04
N ASP A 335 -10.83 -12.61 -14.59
CA ASP A 335 -9.73 -13.08 -13.73
C ASP A 335 -9.83 -12.59 -12.28
N ALA A 336 -10.89 -11.83 -11.96
CA ALA A 336 -11.03 -11.14 -10.68
C ALA A 336 -10.97 -12.09 -9.46
N ASP A 337 -11.46 -13.32 -9.60
CA ASP A 337 -11.44 -14.31 -8.51
C ASP A 337 -10.03 -14.82 -8.17
N VAL A 338 -9.20 -15.09 -9.18
CA VAL A 338 -7.81 -15.53 -8.98
C VAL A 338 -7.00 -14.42 -8.32
N GLU A 339 -7.20 -13.20 -8.78
CA GLU A 339 -6.50 -12.03 -8.26
C GLU A 339 -6.97 -11.63 -6.87
N TRP A 340 -8.27 -11.73 -6.60
CA TRP A 340 -8.81 -11.56 -5.26
C TRP A 340 -8.21 -12.60 -4.31
N LYS A 341 -8.15 -13.88 -4.71
CA LYS A 341 -7.50 -14.92 -3.90
C LYS A 341 -6.03 -14.61 -3.65
N PHE A 342 -5.30 -14.08 -4.64
CA PHE A 342 -3.92 -13.63 -4.47
C PHE A 342 -3.81 -12.45 -3.48
N ALA A 343 -4.61 -11.40 -3.65
CA ALA A 343 -4.62 -10.25 -2.75
C ALA A 343 -5.02 -10.63 -1.33
N ARG A 344 -6.02 -11.51 -1.19
CA ARG A 344 -6.45 -12.10 0.08
C ARG A 344 -5.31 -12.90 0.70
N ALA A 345 -4.58 -13.71 -0.06
CA ALA A 345 -3.43 -14.44 0.43
C ALA A 345 -2.32 -13.49 0.93
N LYS A 346 -2.00 -12.43 0.18
CA LYS A 346 -1.06 -11.37 0.61
C LYS A 346 -1.49 -10.74 1.94
N LEU A 347 -2.77 -10.42 2.09
CA LEU A 347 -3.34 -9.90 3.34
C LEU A 347 -3.11 -10.87 4.51
N TRP A 348 -3.50 -12.14 4.37
CA TRP A 348 -3.27 -13.14 5.43
C TRP A 348 -1.79 -13.38 5.72
N PHE A 349 -0.94 -13.30 4.70
CA PHE A 349 0.50 -13.49 4.83
C PHE A 349 1.13 -12.48 5.80
N SER A 350 0.68 -11.22 5.75
CA SER A 350 1.12 -10.16 6.67
C SER A 350 0.87 -10.46 8.15
N TYR A 351 -0.12 -11.32 8.48
CA TYR A 351 -0.48 -11.69 9.85
C TYR A 351 0.16 -12.99 10.33
N PHE A 352 0.78 -13.79 9.45
CA PHE A 352 1.54 -14.98 9.86
C PHE A 352 2.82 -14.60 10.62
N GLU A 353 3.43 -13.47 10.27
CA GLU A 353 4.64 -13.00 10.91
C GLU A 353 4.42 -12.70 12.41
N GLU A 354 5.38 -13.06 13.26
CA GLU A 354 5.23 -12.96 14.72
C GLU A 354 5.23 -11.51 15.24
N GLY A 355 5.63 -10.53 14.41
CA GLY A 355 5.94 -9.15 14.81
C GLY A 355 4.77 -8.17 15.09
N ARG A 356 3.50 -8.57 15.00
CA ARG A 356 2.33 -7.65 15.08
C ARG A 356 1.16 -8.18 15.93
N THR A 357 1.43 -8.69 17.12
CA THR A 357 0.39 -9.32 17.96
C THR A 357 -0.54 -8.34 18.67
N LEU A 358 -0.08 -7.13 18.99
CA LEU A 358 -0.89 -6.13 19.70
C LEU A 358 -1.43 -5.08 18.73
N PRO A 359 -2.75 -4.80 18.75
CA PRO A 359 -3.33 -3.72 17.98
C PRO A 359 -2.96 -2.35 18.56
N VAL A 360 -3.13 -1.30 17.76
CA VAL A 360 -3.08 0.09 18.22
C VAL A 360 -4.20 0.31 19.26
N PRO A 361 -4.03 1.10 20.33
CA PRO A 361 -2.85 1.85 20.78
C PRO A 361 -1.89 1.00 21.63
N PHE A 362 -2.25 -0.25 21.94
CA PHE A 362 -1.52 -1.13 22.86
C PHE A 362 -0.13 -1.54 22.35
N ASN A 363 0.17 -1.32 21.06
CA ASN A 363 1.51 -1.46 20.47
C ASN A 363 2.57 -0.52 21.09
N LEU A 364 2.17 0.57 21.75
CA LEU A 364 3.09 1.52 22.38
C LEU A 364 3.74 0.99 23.65
N VAL A 365 3.14 -0.01 24.31
CA VAL A 365 3.69 -0.58 25.54
C VAL A 365 4.65 -1.71 25.16
N PRO A 366 5.99 -1.48 25.20
CA PRO A 366 6.95 -2.55 24.93
C PRO A 366 6.81 -3.69 25.92
N SER A 367 7.07 -4.92 25.46
CA SER A 367 7.13 -6.07 26.37
C SER A 367 8.26 -5.87 27.39
N PRO A 368 8.12 -6.36 28.64
CA PRO A 368 9.15 -6.21 29.67
C PRO A 368 10.54 -6.71 29.24
N LYS A 369 10.58 -7.76 28.41
CA LYS A 369 11.82 -8.27 27.81
C LYS A 369 12.41 -7.29 26.79
N SER A 370 11.58 -6.67 25.95
CA SER A 370 12.02 -5.65 24.98
C SER A 370 12.58 -4.41 25.66
N LEU A 371 11.94 -3.93 26.74
CA LEU A 371 12.47 -2.85 27.58
C LEU A 371 13.84 -3.19 28.16
N PHE A 372 14.01 -4.41 28.68
CA PHE A 372 15.30 -4.85 29.22
C PHE A 372 16.40 -4.87 28.15
N TYR A 373 16.11 -5.41 26.96
CA TYR A 373 17.04 -5.39 25.83
C TYR A 373 17.31 -3.97 25.31
N LEU A 374 16.31 -3.08 25.29
CA LEU A 374 16.44 -1.70 24.84
C LEU A 374 17.25 -0.86 25.83
N ILE A 375 17.06 -1.06 27.14
CA ILE A 375 17.89 -0.47 28.19
C ILE A 375 19.32 -0.99 28.12
N LEU A 376 19.52 -2.29 27.88
CA LEU A 376 20.86 -2.87 27.64
C LEU A 376 21.52 -2.27 26.40
N LYS A 377 20.77 -2.08 25.31
CA LYS A 377 21.27 -1.50 24.06
C LYS A 377 21.57 0.00 24.21
N LEU A 378 20.74 0.76 24.93
CA LEU A 378 21.00 2.15 25.31
C LEU A 378 22.19 2.25 26.27
N LYS A 379 22.34 1.33 27.23
CA LYS A 379 23.51 1.26 28.13
C LYS A 379 24.79 0.92 27.38
N LYS A 380 24.71 0.03 26.39
CA LYS A 380 25.83 -0.28 25.50
C LYS A 380 26.18 0.91 24.61
N TRP A 381 25.19 1.56 24.01
CA TRP A 381 25.38 2.74 23.17
C TRP A 381 25.94 3.93 23.95
N THR A 382 25.41 4.22 25.14
CA THR A 382 25.98 5.24 26.05
C THR A 382 27.38 4.86 26.52
N SER A 383 27.67 3.57 26.79
CA SER A 383 29.03 3.12 27.13
C SER A 383 30.03 3.24 25.97
N GLU A 384 29.57 3.07 24.72
CA GLU A 384 30.37 3.26 23.51
C GLU A 384 30.61 4.75 23.23
N LEU A 385 29.61 5.61 23.46
CA LEU A 385 29.75 7.06 23.38
C LEU A 385 30.73 7.61 24.43
N PHE A 386 30.67 7.11 25.67
CA PHE A 386 31.62 7.48 26.73
C PHE A 386 33.03 6.87 26.54
N ARG A 387 33.16 5.68 25.92
CA ARG A 387 34.47 5.10 25.57
C ARG A 387 35.13 5.82 24.39
N GLY A 388 34.36 6.36 23.45
CA GLY A 388 34.88 7.23 22.39
C GLY A 388 35.55 8.49 22.96
N HIS A 389 34.98 9.07 24.02
CA HIS A 389 35.55 10.26 24.65
C HIS A 389 36.84 9.97 25.46
N LYS A 390 36.97 8.76 26.03
CA LYS A 390 38.16 8.36 26.81
C LYS A 390 39.35 7.93 25.93
N LYS A 391 39.10 7.48 24.70
CA LYS A 391 40.16 7.13 23.72
C LYS A 391 40.83 8.37 23.11
N GLY A 392 40.09 9.44 22.84
CA GLY A 392 40.67 10.70 22.34
C GLY A 392 41.71 11.28 23.30
N PHE A 393 41.43 11.26 24.61
CA PHE A 393 42.35 11.78 25.62
C PHE A 393 43.63 10.94 25.81
N GLN A 394 43.60 9.66 25.40
CA GLN A 394 44.75 8.75 25.56
C GLN A 394 45.62 8.71 24.30
N GLU A 395 45.03 8.88 23.10
CA GLU A 395 45.77 9.04 21.84
C GLU A 395 46.54 10.38 21.80
N ASP A 396 45.98 11.45 22.38
CA ASP A 396 46.67 12.76 22.49
C ASP A 396 47.89 12.71 23.44
N ALA A 397 47.83 11.89 24.48
CA ALA A 397 48.94 11.67 25.42
C ALA A 397 50.07 10.80 24.82
N GLU A 398 49.71 9.81 23.99
CA GLU A 398 50.70 8.96 23.28
C GLU A 398 51.34 9.67 22.08
N MET A 399 50.61 10.58 21.40
CA MET A 399 51.18 11.42 20.33
C MET A 399 52.20 12.44 20.86
N ASN A 400 52.00 12.99 22.06
CA ASN A 400 52.97 13.90 22.68
C ASN A 400 54.28 13.18 23.08
N LYS A 401 54.21 11.92 23.54
CA LYS A 401 55.42 11.12 23.80
C LYS A 401 56.18 10.72 22.53
N ARG A 402 55.48 10.37 21.45
CA ARG A 402 56.12 10.03 20.16
C ARG A 402 56.78 11.23 19.48
N ASN A 403 56.30 12.45 19.72
CA ASN A 403 56.92 13.66 19.17
C ASN A 403 58.23 14.06 19.88
N GLU A 404 58.41 13.70 21.15
CA GLU A 404 59.71 13.86 21.83
C GLU A 404 60.74 12.82 21.37
N GLU A 405 60.32 11.56 21.18
CA GLU A 405 61.22 10.49 20.70
C GLU A 405 61.66 10.68 19.24
N LYS A 406 60.80 11.27 18.38
CA LYS A 406 61.15 11.59 16.99
C LYS A 406 62.13 12.76 16.83
N LYS A 407 62.37 13.57 17.86
CA LYS A 407 63.34 14.67 17.81
C LYS A 407 64.79 14.21 17.97
N PHE A 408 65.02 12.94 18.36
CA PHE A 408 66.35 12.39 18.65
C PHE A 408 66.79 11.24 17.71
N GLY A 409 65.98 10.89 16.71
CA GLY A 409 66.17 9.66 15.91
C GLY A 409 66.20 9.84 14.39
N ILE A 410 66.66 10.99 13.87
CA ILE A 410 66.89 11.15 12.42
C ILE A 410 68.37 10.84 12.11
N LEU A 411 68.71 9.55 12.08
CA LEU A 411 69.86 9.02 11.35
C LEU A 411 69.65 7.50 11.17
N GLY A 412 69.34 7.04 9.96
CA GLY A 412 69.33 5.60 9.66
C GLY A 412 68.42 5.22 8.50
N SER A 413 69.03 4.60 7.50
CA SER A 413 68.52 4.30 6.16
C SER A 413 67.24 3.46 6.08
N GLN A 414 66.47 3.80 5.05
CA GLN A 414 65.50 2.99 4.33
C GLN A 414 66.15 1.74 3.73
N GLU A 415 65.77 0.55 4.20
CA GLU A 415 65.77 -0.74 3.48
C GLU A 415 65.05 -1.81 4.34
N ASP A 416 64.49 -2.84 3.68
CA ASP A 416 63.81 -4.03 4.23
C ASP A 416 62.29 -3.98 4.49
N LEU A 417 61.54 -3.85 3.39
CA LEU A 417 60.14 -4.28 3.29
C LEU A 417 60.02 -5.56 2.43
N SER A 418 60.57 -6.68 2.89
CA SER A 418 60.43 -7.96 2.18
C SER A 418 60.74 -9.21 3.03
N LYS A 419 60.20 -9.32 4.26
CA LYS A 419 60.29 -10.58 5.03
C LYS A 419 59.29 -10.65 6.20
N LEU A 420 58.00 -10.86 5.92
CA LEU A 420 57.05 -11.32 6.95
C LEU A 420 55.75 -11.92 6.40
N SER A 421 55.84 -12.62 5.28
CA SER A 421 54.74 -13.41 4.72
C SER A 421 55.06 -14.91 4.74
N PHE A 422 55.48 -15.45 5.88
CA PHE A 422 55.56 -16.90 6.12
C PHE A 422 55.66 -17.12 7.63
N ASP A 423 54.51 -17.25 8.31
CA ASP A 423 54.31 -18.09 9.50
C ASP A 423 52.99 -17.74 10.21
N ARG A 424 51.90 -18.39 9.77
CA ARG A 424 50.76 -18.65 10.66
C ARG A 424 49.90 -19.81 10.17
N LYS A 425 50.49 -21.00 10.10
CA LYS A 425 49.73 -22.26 10.18
C LYS A 425 50.30 -23.07 11.33
N GLN A 426 49.39 -23.52 12.19
CA GLN A 426 49.56 -24.42 13.36
C GLN A 426 49.91 -23.75 14.70
N LEU A 427 48.88 -23.52 15.52
CA LEU A 427 48.82 -24.11 16.87
C LEU A 427 47.35 -24.16 17.31
N GLY A 428 46.92 -25.33 17.81
CA GLY A 428 45.53 -25.67 18.04
C GLY A 428 44.97 -25.32 19.43
N HIS A 429 43.66 -25.53 19.53
CA HIS A 429 42.86 -25.87 20.71
C HIS A 429 43.01 -25.03 22.00
N SER A 430 41.97 -24.24 22.32
CA SER A 430 41.21 -24.46 23.56
C SER A 430 39.79 -23.87 23.47
N LYS A 431 38.90 -24.43 24.28
CA LYS A 431 37.43 -24.35 24.26
C LYS A 431 36.87 -22.95 24.52
N GLN A 432 35.84 -22.57 23.76
CA GLN A 432 34.66 -21.93 24.34
C GLN A 432 33.40 -22.28 23.52
N SER A 433 32.60 -23.13 24.13
CA SER A 433 31.31 -23.62 23.65
C SER A 433 30.19 -22.64 23.95
N SER A 434 29.21 -22.67 23.05
CA SER A 434 27.81 -22.23 23.16
C SER A 434 27.46 -20.86 22.57
N ILE A 435 26.39 -20.89 21.77
CA ILE A 435 25.80 -19.83 20.93
C ILE A 435 26.48 -19.66 19.56
N ARG A 436 26.55 -20.74 18.77
CA ARG A 436 26.69 -20.64 17.30
C ARG A 436 26.02 -21.79 16.54
N SER A 437 24.99 -22.41 17.12
CA SER A 437 24.40 -23.65 16.61
C SER A 437 23.04 -23.50 15.91
N SER A 438 22.67 -22.31 15.46
CA SER A 438 21.41 -22.11 14.72
C SER A 438 21.60 -21.60 13.29
N GLU A 439 22.63 -20.78 13.05
CA GLU A 439 22.92 -20.26 11.69
C GLU A 439 23.68 -21.28 10.82
N ASP A 440 24.60 -22.06 11.41
CA ASP A 440 25.37 -23.09 10.67
C ASP A 440 24.53 -24.31 10.27
N PHE A 441 23.39 -24.57 10.95
CA PHE A 441 22.47 -25.63 10.56
C PHE A 441 21.60 -25.25 9.35
N GLN A 442 21.34 -23.95 9.16
CA GLN A 442 20.59 -23.46 7.99
C GLN A 442 21.47 -23.43 6.74
N LEU A 443 22.74 -23.05 6.85
CA LEU A 443 23.64 -22.95 5.69
C LEU A 443 23.97 -24.32 5.06
N ASN A 444 24.05 -25.39 5.85
CA ASN A 444 24.22 -26.76 5.33
C ASN A 444 22.93 -27.38 4.76
N SER A 445 21.77 -26.80 5.03
CA SER A 445 20.48 -27.28 4.49
C SER A 445 20.19 -26.79 3.08
N PHE A 446 20.87 -25.75 2.60
CA PHE A 446 20.64 -25.19 1.25
C PHE A 446 21.40 -25.93 0.14
N ASN A 447 22.51 -26.60 0.45
CA ASN A 447 23.33 -27.27 -0.58
C ASN A 447 22.81 -28.65 -0.99
N ASN A 448 21.82 -29.19 -0.28
CA ASN A 448 21.10 -30.39 -0.68
C ASN A 448 19.61 -30.12 -0.44
N PRO A 449 18.78 -29.91 -1.49
CA PRO A 449 17.34 -29.92 -1.28
C PRO A 449 17.01 -31.26 -0.61
N PRO A 450 16.21 -31.28 0.46
CA PRO A 450 15.95 -32.52 1.19
C PRO A 450 15.50 -33.56 0.17
N ARG A 451 16.10 -34.76 0.17
CA ARG A 451 15.86 -35.81 -0.85
C ARG A 451 14.36 -36.04 -1.12
N GLN A 452 13.50 -35.73 -0.15
CA GLN A 452 12.04 -35.72 -0.26
C GLN A 452 11.49 -34.63 -1.20
N TYR A 453 11.97 -33.39 -1.15
CA TYR A 453 11.58 -32.32 -2.09
C TYR A 453 11.88 -32.72 -3.53
N GLN A 454 13.09 -33.22 -3.80
CA GLN A 454 13.46 -33.70 -5.15
C GLN A 454 12.59 -34.86 -5.62
N LYS A 455 12.26 -35.82 -4.73
CA LYS A 455 11.34 -36.92 -5.04
C LYS A 455 9.93 -36.41 -5.37
N ILE A 456 9.42 -35.42 -4.62
CA ILE A 456 8.12 -34.80 -4.86
C ILE A 456 8.13 -34.06 -6.20
N MET A 457 9.16 -33.24 -6.46
CA MET A 457 9.30 -32.53 -7.73
C MET A 457 9.36 -33.47 -8.92
N LYS A 458 10.14 -34.57 -8.84
CA LYS A 458 10.16 -35.59 -9.92
C LYS A 458 8.78 -36.20 -10.16
N ARG A 459 7.99 -36.47 -9.11
CA ARG A 459 6.61 -36.98 -9.25
C ARG A 459 5.67 -35.95 -9.85
N LEU A 460 5.77 -34.69 -9.44
CA LEU A 460 4.95 -33.59 -9.96
C LEU A 460 5.24 -33.34 -11.43
N ILE A 461 6.52 -33.25 -11.81
CA ILE A 461 6.95 -33.08 -13.20
C ILE A 461 6.46 -34.26 -14.04
N LYS A 462 6.62 -35.50 -13.57
CA LYS A 462 6.13 -36.67 -14.30
C LYS A 462 4.61 -36.62 -14.51
N ARG A 463 3.84 -36.26 -13.49
CA ARG A 463 2.37 -36.12 -13.61
C ARG A 463 1.98 -35.00 -14.57
N TYR A 464 2.66 -33.85 -14.49
CA TYR A 464 2.41 -32.71 -15.35
C TYR A 464 2.69 -33.05 -16.82
N VAL A 465 3.85 -33.66 -17.12
CA VAL A 465 4.21 -34.06 -18.49
C VAL A 465 3.21 -35.07 -19.05
N LEU A 466 2.85 -36.11 -18.29
CA LEU A 466 1.87 -37.09 -18.75
C LEU A 466 0.49 -36.46 -19.00
N LYS A 467 0.06 -35.54 -18.13
CA LYS A 467 -1.21 -34.83 -18.28
C LYS A 467 -1.18 -33.91 -19.51
N ALA A 468 -0.11 -33.16 -19.71
CA ALA A 468 0.07 -32.28 -20.86
C ALA A 468 0.13 -33.04 -22.19
N GLN A 469 0.75 -34.24 -22.21
CA GLN A 469 0.74 -35.12 -23.39
C GLN A 469 -0.68 -35.61 -23.68
N MET A 470 -1.40 -36.09 -22.67
CA MET A 470 -2.77 -36.57 -22.81
C MET A 470 -3.74 -35.47 -23.24
N ASP A 471 -3.60 -34.25 -22.70
CA ASP A 471 -4.44 -33.11 -23.09
C ASP A 471 -4.16 -32.69 -24.54
N LYS A 472 -2.89 -32.75 -24.98
CA LYS A 472 -2.48 -32.50 -26.37
C LYS A 472 -2.99 -33.57 -27.34
N GLU A 473 -3.06 -34.83 -26.92
CA GLU A 473 -3.65 -35.93 -27.70
C GLU A 473 -5.19 -35.82 -27.77
N SER A 474 -5.83 -35.16 -26.80
CA SER A 474 -7.28 -34.93 -26.81
C SER A 474 -7.73 -33.69 -27.59
N ASP A 475 -6.82 -32.74 -27.82
CA ASP A 475 -7.10 -31.49 -28.55
C ASP A 475 -6.96 -31.73 -30.06
N GLU A 476 -8.10 -31.97 -30.70
CA GLU A 476 -8.36 -32.05 -32.15
C GLU A 476 -7.58 -33.15 -32.92
N VAL A 477 -8.32 -33.93 -33.72
CA VAL A 477 -7.74 -34.92 -34.64
C VAL A 477 -6.83 -34.19 -35.61
N ASN A 478 -5.53 -34.44 -35.50
CA ASN A 478 -4.53 -33.78 -36.31
C ASN A 478 -4.67 -34.26 -37.77
N GLU A 479 -4.67 -33.33 -38.73
CA GLU A 479 -4.65 -33.67 -40.17
C GLU A 479 -3.46 -34.59 -40.51
N GLY A 480 -2.39 -34.52 -39.70
CA GLY A 480 -1.25 -35.44 -39.74
C GLY A 480 -1.61 -36.91 -39.46
N GLU A 481 -2.45 -37.20 -38.46
CA GLU A 481 -2.90 -38.56 -38.15
C GLU A 481 -3.76 -39.13 -39.28
N LEU A 482 -4.58 -38.28 -39.90
CA LEU A 482 -5.38 -38.64 -41.07
C LEU A 482 -4.50 -38.95 -42.31
N LYS A 483 -3.38 -38.25 -42.48
CA LYS A 483 -2.38 -38.52 -43.52
C LYS A 483 -1.62 -39.82 -43.25
N GLU A 484 -1.27 -40.08 -42.00
CA GLU A 484 -0.63 -41.32 -41.56
C GLU A 484 -1.55 -42.53 -41.82
N ILE A 485 -2.81 -42.48 -41.38
CA ILE A 485 -3.79 -43.55 -41.65
C ILE A 485 -4.01 -43.74 -43.17
N LYS A 486 -4.07 -42.65 -43.94
CA LYS A 486 -4.20 -42.74 -45.40
C LYS A 486 -2.98 -43.42 -46.04
N GLN A 487 -1.79 -43.15 -45.52
CA GLN A 487 -0.56 -43.75 -45.99
C GLN A 487 -0.52 -45.25 -45.62
N ASP A 488 -0.92 -45.61 -44.40
CA ASP A 488 -1.01 -47.00 -43.95
C ASP A 488 -2.02 -47.81 -44.77
N ILE A 489 -3.20 -47.26 -45.04
CA ILE A 489 -4.20 -47.89 -45.92
C ILE A 489 -3.66 -48.06 -47.34
N SER A 490 -2.92 -47.06 -47.84
CA SER A 490 -2.31 -47.13 -49.17
C SER A 490 -1.23 -48.21 -49.22
N SER A 491 -0.37 -48.29 -48.21
CA SER A 491 0.66 -49.32 -48.07
C SER A 491 0.04 -50.72 -48.02
N LEU A 492 -0.95 -50.92 -47.14
CA LEU A 492 -1.66 -52.19 -47.00
C LEU A 492 -2.33 -52.62 -48.32
N ARG A 493 -2.91 -51.66 -49.06
CA ARG A 493 -3.51 -51.94 -50.37
C ARG A 493 -2.48 -52.45 -51.37
N TYR A 494 -1.29 -51.84 -51.42
CA TYR A 494 -0.23 -52.30 -52.33
C TYR A 494 0.28 -53.69 -51.92
N GLU A 495 0.47 -53.93 -50.62
CA GLU A 495 0.92 -55.23 -50.10
C GLU A 495 -0.06 -56.36 -50.45
N LEU A 496 -1.36 -56.15 -50.25
CA LEU A 496 -2.40 -57.13 -50.61
C LEU A 496 -2.53 -57.37 -52.12
N LEU A 497 -2.30 -56.33 -52.94
CA LEU A 497 -2.31 -56.47 -54.40
C LEU A 497 -1.09 -57.26 -54.88
N GLU A 498 0.08 -57.02 -54.29
CA GLU A 498 1.30 -57.76 -54.59
C GLU A 498 1.13 -59.23 -54.22
N GLU A 499 0.64 -59.52 -53.00
CA GLU A 499 0.38 -60.89 -52.53
C GLU A 499 -0.63 -61.61 -53.43
N LYS A 500 -1.73 -60.95 -53.82
CA LYS A 500 -2.69 -61.51 -54.77
C LYS A 500 -2.06 -61.79 -56.13
N THR A 501 -1.21 -60.88 -56.61
CA THR A 501 -0.53 -61.04 -57.91
C THR A 501 0.42 -62.22 -57.85
N GLN A 502 1.25 -62.32 -56.81
CA GLN A 502 2.16 -63.45 -56.59
C GLN A 502 1.40 -64.78 -56.49
N ASN A 503 0.33 -64.83 -55.68
CA ASN A 503 -0.51 -66.03 -55.55
C ASN A 503 -1.18 -66.41 -56.88
N SER A 504 -1.53 -65.43 -57.71
CA SER A 504 -2.10 -65.67 -59.04
C SER A 504 -1.05 -66.16 -60.04
N GLU A 505 0.19 -65.66 -59.96
CA GLU A 505 1.32 -66.14 -60.78
C GLU A 505 1.71 -67.56 -60.39
N ASP A 506 1.83 -67.85 -59.10
CA ASP A 506 2.10 -69.20 -58.58
C ASP A 506 1.00 -70.19 -58.99
N LEU A 507 -0.27 -69.77 -58.92
CA LEU A 507 -1.41 -70.56 -59.38
C LEU A 507 -1.36 -70.80 -60.90
N ALA A 508 -1.03 -69.78 -61.69
CA ALA A 508 -0.89 -69.91 -63.14
C ALA A 508 0.27 -70.82 -63.52
N GLU A 509 1.40 -70.76 -62.79
CA GLU A 509 2.53 -71.66 -62.99
C GLU A 509 2.18 -73.10 -62.62
N LEU A 510 1.43 -73.31 -61.54
CA LEU A 510 0.91 -74.62 -61.15
C LEU A 510 -0.05 -75.19 -62.20
N ILE A 511 -0.98 -74.38 -62.73
CA ILE A 511 -1.89 -74.79 -63.81
C ILE A 511 -1.10 -75.13 -65.08
N ARG A 512 -0.08 -74.33 -65.44
CA ARG A 512 0.80 -74.62 -66.58
C ARG A 512 1.56 -75.94 -66.39
N LYS A 513 2.15 -76.17 -65.21
CA LYS A 513 2.83 -77.44 -64.87
C LYS A 513 1.86 -78.62 -64.92
N LEU A 514 0.62 -78.44 -64.47
CA LEU A 514 -0.42 -79.47 -64.54
C LEU A 514 -0.80 -79.76 -66.00
N GLY A 515 -0.99 -78.72 -66.81
CA GLY A 515 -1.25 -78.82 -68.24
C GLY A 515 -0.11 -79.47 -69.02
N GLU A 516 1.14 -79.17 -68.69
CA GLU A 516 2.33 -79.84 -69.23
C GLU A 516 2.40 -81.31 -68.81
N LYS A 517 2.05 -81.64 -67.56
CA LYS A 517 1.94 -83.03 -67.12
C LYS A 517 0.84 -83.80 -67.86
N LEU A 518 -0.33 -83.19 -68.03
CA LEU A 518 -1.48 -83.77 -68.74
C LEU A 518 -1.23 -83.89 -70.26
N SER A 519 -0.42 -83.02 -70.85
CA SER A 519 -0.03 -83.11 -72.27
C SER A 519 1.17 -84.03 -72.52
N MET A 520 1.89 -84.43 -71.46
CA MET A 520 2.93 -85.48 -71.50
C MET A 520 2.36 -86.89 -71.30
N GLU A 521 1.05 -87.05 -71.07
CA GLU A 521 0.35 -88.34 -71.23
C GLU A 521 -0.40 -88.37 -72.57
N PRO A 522 0.28 -88.80 -73.63
CA PRO A 522 -0.31 -89.81 -74.50
C PRO A 522 0.64 -90.99 -74.77
N ASN A 523 0.06 -92.18 -74.70
CA ASN A 523 0.54 -93.46 -75.25
C ASN A 523 1.64 -94.21 -74.48
N GLN A 524 1.26 -94.93 -73.43
CA GLN A 524 1.99 -96.13 -73.03
C GLN A 524 1.10 -97.17 -72.32
N GLU A 525 -0.04 -97.54 -72.93
CA GLU A 525 -0.81 -98.70 -72.48
C GLU A 525 -1.58 -99.34 -73.64
N GLU A 526 -0.84 -99.86 -74.64
CA GLU A 526 -1.32 -100.94 -75.52
C GLU A 526 -0.14 -101.75 -76.05
N SER A 527 0.59 -102.39 -75.12
CA SER A 527 1.45 -103.54 -75.41
C SER A 527 1.72 -104.31 -74.12
N ASN A 528 0.72 -105.07 -73.65
CA ASN A 528 0.89 -106.41 -73.11
C ASN A 528 -0.45 -106.98 -72.59
N ARG A 529 -0.97 -107.95 -73.36
CA ARG A 529 -2.04 -108.92 -73.11
C ARG A 529 -3.49 -108.49 -73.26
#